data_AF-W7AHC1-F1
#
_entry.id   AF-W7AHC1-F1
#
_cell.length_a   1.000
_cell.length_b   1.000
_cell.length_c   1.000
_cell.angle_alpha   90.00
_cell.angle_beta   90.00
_cell.angle_gamma   90.00
#
_symmetry.space_group_name_H-M   'P 1'
#
loop_
_entity.id
_entity.type
_entity.pdbx_description
1 polymer ?
#
loop_
_entity_poly.entity_id
_entity_poly.type
_entity_poly.pdbx_seq_one_letter_code
_entity_poly.pdbx_strand_id
1 'polypeptide(L)'
;MEDQGDCILTFSSYEEYVKSKITPADLFYIEDEQLVFDIFSLGLQSRGVLSCEDFNSIYQKKKKKKESLNKAEEREADIVQYDINSLTDHTMNFFYAINCHMHFCEENKICSILFIRYVNKNHSEISSYIDINTQKVRQKINQKRYIYASKDDLAYFNWHNNYSCTNDSENFEMVVNKQVGLLFKYRRGGDGKYFILNPVRRETKIRLSDNISQGRASVGLSPGEEEKMISLCGGVERVELRDANYLQCILYVLRV
;
A
#
# COMPACT_ATOMS: atom_id res chain seq x y z
N MET A 1 -31.24 -30.56 -17.43
CA MET A 1 -31.89 -29.50 -16.62
C MET A 1 -30.92 -28.35 -16.59
N GLU A 2 -31.10 -27.41 -17.50
CA GLU A 2 -30.14 -26.34 -17.78
C GLU A 2 -30.16 -25.27 -16.67
N ASP A 3 -29.00 -25.15 -16.05
CA ASP A 3 -28.32 -24.02 -15.43
C ASP A 3 -28.99 -22.62 -15.49
N GLN A 4 -30.18 -22.44 -14.89
CA GLN A 4 -30.73 -21.10 -14.60
C GLN A 4 -29.96 -20.34 -13.50
N GLY A 5 -28.90 -20.93 -12.95
CA GLY A 5 -28.17 -20.37 -11.83
C GLY A 5 -27.37 -19.13 -12.18
N ASP A 6 -26.81 -19.03 -13.39
CA ASP A 6 -25.77 -18.04 -13.70
C ASP A 6 -26.25 -16.61 -13.96
N CYS A 7 -27.54 -16.40 -14.24
CA CYS A 7 -28.09 -15.07 -14.50
C CYS A 7 -28.55 -14.31 -13.24
N ILE A 8 -28.54 -14.89 -12.04
CA ILE A 8 -29.12 -14.22 -10.85
C ILE A 8 -28.37 -12.91 -10.49
N LEU A 9 -27.06 -12.83 -10.78
CA LEU A 9 -26.26 -11.63 -10.52
C LEU A 9 -26.47 -10.49 -11.54
N THR A 10 -27.17 -10.72 -12.65
CA THR A 10 -27.43 -9.66 -13.65
C THR A 10 -28.57 -8.75 -13.25
N PHE A 11 -29.41 -9.17 -12.30
CA PHE A 11 -30.54 -8.40 -11.80
C PHE A 11 -30.13 -7.51 -10.63
N SER A 12 -30.63 -6.27 -10.62
CA SER A 12 -30.37 -5.29 -9.57
C SER A 12 -31.29 -5.46 -8.36
N SER A 13 -32.46 -6.08 -8.54
CA SER A 13 -33.44 -6.33 -7.50
C SER A 13 -34.22 -7.63 -7.73
N TYR A 14 -34.88 -8.12 -6.67
CA TYR A 14 -35.81 -9.26 -6.77
C TYR A 14 -37.00 -8.95 -7.68
N GLU A 15 -37.49 -7.70 -7.64
CA GLU A 15 -38.59 -7.25 -8.49
C GLU A 15 -38.25 -7.35 -9.98
N GLU A 16 -37.03 -6.96 -10.35
CA GLU A 16 -36.54 -7.07 -11.74
C GLU A 16 -36.43 -8.54 -12.17
N TYR A 17 -35.94 -9.41 -11.28
CA TYR A 17 -35.91 -10.85 -11.52
C TYR A 17 -37.32 -11.42 -11.74
N VAL A 18 -38.29 -11.09 -10.88
CA VAL A 18 -39.67 -11.57 -11.00
C VAL A 18 -40.30 -11.06 -12.31
N LYS A 19 -40.14 -9.78 -12.63
CA LYS A 19 -40.63 -9.18 -13.88
C LYS A 19 -40.04 -9.85 -15.12
N SER A 20 -38.77 -10.28 -15.08
CA SER A 20 -38.15 -11.03 -16.19
C SER A 20 -38.78 -12.41 -16.45
N LYS A 21 -39.53 -12.96 -15.47
CA LYS A 21 -40.19 -14.27 -15.55
C LYS A 21 -41.67 -14.16 -15.94
N ILE A 22 -42.25 -12.97 -15.88
CA ILE A 22 -43.63 -12.71 -16.30
C ILE A 22 -43.68 -12.70 -17.84
N THR A 23 -44.58 -13.48 -18.42
CA THR A 23 -44.77 -13.53 -19.87
C THR A 23 -46.00 -12.72 -20.30
N PRO A 24 -46.08 -12.29 -21.58
CA PRO A 24 -47.27 -11.61 -22.10
C PRO A 24 -48.56 -12.42 -21.96
N ALA A 25 -48.46 -13.76 -21.96
CA ALA A 25 -49.61 -14.63 -21.73
C ALA A 25 -50.14 -14.53 -20.29
N ASP A 26 -49.25 -14.40 -19.30
CA ASP A 26 -49.66 -14.26 -17.90
C ASP A 26 -50.42 -12.94 -17.68
N LEU A 27 -49.93 -11.86 -18.30
CA LEU A 27 -50.61 -10.56 -18.32
C LEU A 27 -51.94 -10.61 -19.07
N PHE A 28 -52.04 -11.38 -20.15
CA PHE A 28 -53.28 -11.54 -20.92
C PHE A 28 -54.39 -12.25 -20.13
N TYR A 29 -54.05 -13.28 -19.35
CA TYR A 29 -55.05 -14.06 -18.61
C TYR A 29 -55.44 -13.46 -17.25
N ILE A 30 -54.53 -12.73 -16.62
CA ILE A 30 -54.75 -12.17 -15.29
C ILE A 30 -55.18 -10.70 -15.36
N GLU A 31 -54.82 -9.98 -16.44
CA GLU A 31 -55.12 -8.56 -16.73
C GLU A 31 -54.60 -7.54 -15.70
N ASP A 32 -54.34 -7.96 -14.46
CA ASP A 32 -53.79 -7.16 -13.36
C ASP A 32 -52.30 -7.47 -13.15
N GLU A 33 -51.43 -6.54 -13.54
CA GLU A 33 -49.97 -6.65 -13.40
C GLU A 33 -49.52 -6.85 -11.95
N GLN A 34 -50.20 -6.21 -10.99
CA GLN A 34 -49.85 -6.31 -9.57
C GLN A 34 -50.18 -7.71 -9.04
N LEU A 35 -51.33 -8.25 -9.44
CA LEU A 35 -51.73 -9.61 -9.06
C LEU A 35 -50.80 -10.66 -9.67
N VAL A 36 -50.37 -10.49 -10.94
CA VAL A 36 -49.37 -11.36 -11.57
C VAL A 36 -48.05 -11.31 -10.77
N PHE A 37 -47.60 -10.11 -10.41
CA PHE A 37 -46.38 -9.93 -9.65
C PHE A 37 -46.44 -10.59 -8.27
N ASP A 38 -47.55 -10.41 -7.54
CA ASP A 38 -47.73 -10.98 -6.21
C ASP A 38 -47.75 -12.52 -6.27
N ILE A 39 -48.44 -13.10 -7.26
CA ILE A 39 -48.46 -14.55 -7.48
C ILE A 39 -47.05 -15.10 -7.74
N PHE A 40 -46.26 -14.45 -8.59
CA PHE A 40 -44.89 -14.88 -8.88
C PHE A 40 -43.96 -14.65 -7.69
N SER A 41 -44.18 -13.59 -6.92
CA SER A 41 -43.38 -13.24 -5.74
C SER A 41 -43.49 -14.26 -4.62
N LEU A 42 -44.59 -15.03 -4.55
CA LEU A 42 -44.77 -16.13 -3.62
C LEU A 42 -43.89 -17.36 -3.91
N GLY A 43 -43.19 -17.39 -5.06
CA GLY A 43 -42.31 -18.50 -5.44
C GLY A 43 -43.06 -19.62 -6.14
N LEU A 44 -43.28 -19.47 -7.45
CA LEU A 44 -43.87 -20.49 -8.31
C LEU A 44 -42.83 -21.55 -8.71
N GLN A 45 -42.68 -22.58 -7.86
CA GLN A 45 -41.74 -23.69 -8.10
C GLN A 45 -41.97 -24.40 -9.44
N SER A 46 -43.22 -24.50 -9.89
CA SER A 46 -43.59 -25.12 -11.18
C SER A 46 -42.98 -24.40 -12.39
N ARG A 47 -42.71 -23.09 -12.27
CA ARG A 47 -42.04 -22.27 -13.29
C ARG A 47 -40.58 -21.93 -12.95
N GLY A 48 -40.05 -22.51 -11.87
CA GLY A 48 -38.67 -22.25 -11.43
C GLY A 48 -38.44 -20.82 -10.93
N VAL A 49 -39.49 -20.13 -10.46
CA VAL A 49 -39.38 -18.80 -9.87
C VAL A 49 -39.01 -18.96 -8.40
N LEU A 50 -37.87 -18.38 -8.02
CA LEU A 50 -37.40 -18.39 -6.64
C LEU A 50 -38.26 -17.48 -5.76
N SER A 51 -38.44 -17.86 -4.50
CA SER A 51 -38.97 -16.95 -3.49
C SER A 51 -38.01 -15.80 -3.20
N CYS A 52 -38.51 -14.72 -2.59
CA CYS A 52 -37.68 -13.58 -2.19
C CYS A 52 -36.51 -14.00 -1.27
N GLU A 53 -36.78 -14.90 -0.33
CA GLU A 53 -35.76 -15.42 0.59
C GLU A 53 -34.71 -16.26 -0.13
N ASP A 54 -35.14 -17.16 -1.02
CA ASP A 54 -34.24 -18.02 -1.78
C ASP A 54 -33.36 -17.20 -2.73
N PHE A 55 -33.96 -16.25 -3.46
CA PHE A 55 -33.24 -15.34 -4.35
C PHE A 55 -32.15 -14.58 -3.58
N ASN A 56 -32.49 -13.95 -2.46
CA ASN A 56 -31.54 -13.19 -1.67
C ASN A 56 -30.42 -14.08 -1.12
N SER A 57 -30.73 -15.30 -0.67
CA SER A 57 -29.73 -16.24 -0.16
C SER A 57 -28.74 -16.66 -1.25
N ILE A 58 -29.22 -16.95 -2.46
CA ILE A 58 -28.41 -17.37 -3.59
C ILE A 58 -27.60 -16.19 -4.13
N TYR A 59 -28.22 -15.01 -4.26
CA TYR A 59 -27.57 -13.79 -4.69
C TYR A 59 -26.39 -13.44 -3.78
N GLN A 60 -26.58 -13.46 -2.46
CA GLN A 60 -25.52 -13.19 -1.49
C GLN A 60 -24.41 -14.24 -1.54
N LYS A 61 -24.74 -15.53 -1.64
CA LYS A 61 -23.74 -16.61 -1.77
C LYS A 61 -22.92 -16.45 -3.07
N LYS A 62 -23.58 -16.17 -4.20
CA LYS A 62 -22.89 -15.96 -5.49
C LYS A 62 -22.07 -14.68 -5.49
N LYS A 63 -22.56 -13.59 -4.89
CA LYS A 63 -21.80 -12.35 -4.73
C LYS A 63 -20.52 -12.58 -3.93
N LYS A 64 -20.61 -13.25 -2.77
CA LYS A 64 -19.43 -13.63 -1.97
C LYS A 64 -18.46 -14.52 -2.74
N LYS A 65 -18.97 -15.50 -3.50
CA LYS A 65 -18.14 -16.38 -4.34
C LYS A 65 -17.43 -15.59 -5.43
N LYS A 66 -18.12 -14.69 -6.15
CA LYS A 66 -17.54 -13.82 -7.18
C LYS A 66 -16.51 -12.85 -6.60
N GLU A 67 -16.78 -12.24 -5.44
CA GLU A 67 -15.80 -11.42 -4.72
C GLU A 67 -14.57 -12.21 -4.29
N SER A 68 -14.76 -13.48 -3.86
CA SER A 68 -13.63 -14.35 -3.51
C SER A 68 -12.82 -14.79 -4.72
N LEU A 69 -13.47 -15.03 -5.87
CA LEU A 69 -12.84 -15.36 -7.15
C LEU A 69 -12.06 -14.16 -7.68
N ASN A 70 -12.65 -12.96 -7.71
CA ASN A 70 -11.93 -11.74 -8.10
C ASN A 70 -10.70 -11.50 -7.21
N LYS A 71 -10.81 -11.71 -5.88
CA LYS A 71 -9.66 -11.65 -4.97
C LYS A 71 -8.65 -12.77 -5.17
N ALA A 72 -9.03 -13.90 -5.77
CA ALA A 72 -8.13 -15.00 -6.09
C ALA A 72 -7.46 -14.77 -7.45
N GLU A 73 -8.19 -14.30 -8.46
CA GLU A 73 -7.67 -13.86 -9.76
C GLU A 73 -6.72 -12.66 -9.62
N GLU A 74 -7.00 -11.71 -8.72
CA GLU A 74 -6.05 -10.65 -8.33
C GLU A 74 -4.78 -11.20 -7.66
N ARG A 75 -4.85 -12.38 -7.03
CA ARG A 75 -3.70 -13.09 -6.45
C ARG A 75 -2.98 -14.01 -7.44
N GLU A 76 -3.65 -14.45 -8.50
CA GLU A 76 -3.13 -15.29 -9.58
C GLU A 76 -2.56 -14.49 -10.76
N ALA A 77 -2.77 -13.17 -10.80
CA ALA A 77 -2.08 -12.28 -11.74
C ALA A 77 -0.57 -12.27 -11.45
N ASP A 78 0.14 -13.18 -12.14
CA ASP A 78 1.57 -13.47 -12.13
C ASP A 78 2.15 -13.74 -10.73
N ILE A 79 2.49 -15.00 -10.45
CA ILE A 79 3.49 -15.33 -9.42
C ILE A 79 4.84 -14.81 -9.92
N VAL A 80 5.04 -13.50 -9.80
CA VAL A 80 6.32 -12.86 -10.07
C VAL A 80 7.26 -13.29 -8.96
N GLN A 81 8.08 -14.29 -9.24
CA GLN A 81 9.14 -14.70 -8.34
C GLN A 81 10.25 -13.66 -8.38
N TYR A 82 10.43 -12.93 -7.27
CA TYR A 82 11.54 -12.00 -7.12
C TYR A 82 12.79 -12.73 -6.62
N ASP A 83 13.95 -12.37 -7.17
CA ASP A 83 15.26 -12.79 -6.65
C ASP A 83 15.81 -11.69 -5.73
N ILE A 84 16.27 -12.05 -4.54
CA ILE A 84 16.87 -11.12 -3.58
C ILE A 84 18.16 -10.50 -4.12
N ASN A 85 18.85 -11.16 -5.05
CA ASN A 85 20.04 -10.61 -5.69
C ASN A 85 19.70 -9.48 -6.67
N SER A 86 18.45 -9.39 -7.11
CA SER A 86 17.96 -8.30 -7.97
C SER A 86 17.81 -6.97 -7.23
N LEU A 87 17.85 -6.96 -5.90
CA LEU A 87 17.73 -5.73 -5.11
C LEU A 87 18.80 -4.68 -5.48
N THR A 88 19.97 -5.14 -5.90
CA THR A 88 21.14 -4.30 -6.27
C THR A 88 21.32 -4.11 -7.77
N ASP A 89 20.37 -4.56 -8.59
CA ASP A 89 20.45 -4.41 -10.04
C ASP A 89 20.04 -3.01 -10.49
N HIS A 90 20.98 -2.29 -11.10
CA HIS A 90 20.81 -0.92 -11.59
C HIS A 90 20.16 -0.83 -12.98
N THR A 91 19.94 -1.97 -13.63
CA THR A 91 19.35 -2.05 -14.98
C THR A 91 17.84 -2.21 -14.96
N MET A 92 17.26 -2.47 -13.79
CA MET A 92 15.83 -2.73 -13.63
C MET A 92 14.98 -1.48 -13.83
N ASN A 93 13.81 -1.67 -14.44
CA ASN A 93 12.79 -0.63 -14.51
C ASN A 93 12.29 -0.27 -13.10
N PHE A 94 12.00 1.01 -12.88
CA PHE A 94 11.46 1.56 -11.64
C PHE A 94 10.37 0.68 -10.99
N PHE A 95 9.31 0.32 -11.71
CA PHE A 95 8.19 -0.42 -11.11
C PHE A 95 8.60 -1.83 -10.65
N TYR A 96 9.46 -2.50 -11.42
CA TYR A 96 9.96 -3.82 -11.04
C TYR A 96 10.84 -3.74 -9.80
N ALA A 97 11.77 -2.77 -9.76
CA ALA A 97 12.64 -2.55 -8.62
C ALA A 97 11.84 -2.26 -7.35
N ILE A 98 10.84 -1.37 -7.40
CA ILE A 98 10.01 -1.07 -6.23
C ILE A 98 9.21 -2.29 -5.79
N ASN A 99 8.58 -3.04 -6.70
CA ASN A 99 7.85 -4.26 -6.32
C ASN A 99 8.75 -5.33 -5.68
N CYS A 100 9.95 -5.53 -6.22
CA CYS A 100 10.94 -6.45 -5.68
C CYS A 100 11.31 -6.07 -4.23
N HIS A 101 11.61 -4.79 -3.98
CA HIS A 101 11.94 -4.32 -2.64
C HIS A 101 10.74 -4.41 -1.69
N MET A 102 9.54 -4.07 -2.16
CA MET A 102 8.31 -4.19 -1.37
C MET A 102 8.03 -5.62 -0.93
N HIS A 103 8.21 -6.59 -1.84
CA HIS A 103 8.05 -8.01 -1.53
C HIS A 103 8.97 -8.45 -0.39
N PHE A 104 10.27 -8.13 -0.47
CA PHE A 104 11.23 -8.51 0.57
C PHE A 104 11.08 -7.71 1.88
N CYS A 105 10.53 -6.50 1.83
CA CYS A 105 10.12 -5.75 3.02
C CYS A 105 8.93 -6.42 3.74
N GLU A 106 7.95 -6.97 3.00
CA GLU A 106 6.83 -7.72 3.59
C GLU A 106 7.28 -9.02 4.27
N GLU A 107 8.26 -9.70 3.66
CA GLU A 107 8.90 -10.89 4.23
C GLU A 107 9.83 -10.57 5.41
N ASN A 108 10.03 -9.29 5.76
CA ASN A 108 10.95 -8.79 6.77
C ASN A 108 12.41 -9.23 6.56
N LYS A 109 12.82 -9.48 5.30
CA LYS A 109 14.22 -9.82 4.95
C LYS A 109 15.08 -8.57 4.76
N ILE A 110 14.45 -7.45 4.42
CA ILE A 110 15.10 -6.15 4.25
C ILE A 110 14.22 -5.05 4.83
N CYS A 111 14.82 -3.89 5.06
CA CYS A 111 14.11 -2.63 5.09
C CYS A 111 14.70 -1.72 4.01
N SER A 112 13.84 -0.98 3.31
CA SER A 112 14.26 -0.17 2.18
C SER A 112 13.64 1.22 2.23
N ILE A 113 14.44 2.22 1.86
CA ILE A 113 14.04 3.63 1.81
C ILE A 113 14.31 4.14 0.40
N LEU A 114 13.30 4.73 -0.21
CA LEU A 114 13.39 5.36 -1.51
C LEU A 114 13.70 6.84 -1.35
N PHE A 115 14.79 7.30 -1.93
CA PHE A 115 15.06 8.71 -2.15
C PHE A 115 14.69 9.09 -3.58
N ILE A 116 13.90 10.16 -3.71
CA ILE A 116 13.62 10.78 -5.01
C ILE A 116 13.99 12.26 -4.99
N ARG A 117 14.42 12.77 -6.14
CA ARG A 117 14.62 14.19 -6.43
C ARG A 117 14.08 14.48 -7.83
N TYR A 118 13.25 15.50 -7.97
CA TYR A 118 12.64 15.86 -9.26
C TYR A 118 12.27 17.34 -9.31
N VAL A 119 12.01 17.84 -10.52
CA VAL A 119 11.43 19.18 -10.72
C VAL A 119 9.92 19.03 -10.86
N ASN A 120 9.17 19.71 -10.00
CA ASN A 120 7.71 19.68 -10.06
C ASN A 120 7.18 20.58 -11.20
N LYS A 121 5.86 20.59 -11.38
CA LYS A 121 5.20 21.43 -12.40
C LYS A 121 5.40 22.93 -12.22
N ASN A 122 5.78 23.37 -11.02
CA ASN A 122 6.05 24.77 -10.69
C ASN A 122 7.55 25.10 -10.83
N HIS A 123 8.33 24.27 -11.53
CA HIS A 123 9.78 24.40 -11.67
C HIS A 123 10.55 24.45 -10.33
N SER A 124 9.93 23.98 -9.25
CA SER A 124 10.58 23.84 -7.95
C SER A 124 11.18 22.45 -7.85
N GLU A 125 12.44 22.40 -7.48
CA GLU A 125 13.11 21.16 -7.19
C GLU A 125 12.67 20.64 -5.81
N ILE A 126 12.30 19.37 -5.75
CA ILE A 126 11.81 18.70 -4.55
C ILE A 126 12.58 17.41 -4.37
N SER A 127 12.96 17.11 -3.13
CA SER A 127 13.48 15.80 -2.75
C SER A 127 12.74 15.21 -1.56
N SER A 128 12.68 13.88 -1.49
CA SER A 128 12.03 13.17 -0.39
C SER A 128 12.68 11.82 -0.11
N TYR A 129 12.70 11.42 1.17
CA TYR A 129 12.97 10.06 1.64
C TYR A 129 11.65 9.40 2.02
N ILE A 130 11.38 8.23 1.46
CA ILE A 130 10.07 7.59 1.48
C ILE A 130 10.22 6.16 1.98
N ASP A 131 9.40 5.78 2.96
CA ASP A 131 9.24 4.38 3.35
C ASP A 131 8.46 3.65 2.25
N ILE A 132 9.12 2.69 1.60
CA ILE A 132 8.50 1.93 0.50
C ILE A 132 7.45 0.95 1.01
N ASN A 133 7.55 0.51 2.28
CA ASN A 133 6.69 -0.52 2.84
C ASN A 133 5.44 0.10 3.48
N THR A 134 4.77 0.95 2.72
CA THR A 134 3.55 1.64 3.14
C THR A 134 2.41 1.33 2.17
N GLN A 135 1.17 1.34 2.68
CA GLN A 135 -0.01 1.10 1.86
C GLN A 135 -0.17 2.13 0.74
N LYS A 136 0.22 3.39 0.99
CA LYS A 136 0.21 4.48 0.00
C LYS A 136 1.11 4.18 -1.19
N VAL A 137 2.33 3.67 -0.94
CA VAL A 137 3.27 3.28 -2.00
C VAL A 137 2.73 2.08 -2.77
N ARG A 138 2.24 1.05 -2.07
CA ARG A 138 1.64 -0.15 -2.69
C ARG A 138 0.54 0.18 -3.68
N GLN A 139 -0.41 1.02 -3.27
CA GLN A 139 -1.52 1.42 -4.13
C GLN A 139 -1.05 2.14 -5.39
N LYS A 140 -0.04 3.02 -5.29
CA LYS A 140 0.52 3.72 -6.45
C LYS A 140 1.21 2.76 -7.42
N ILE A 141 2.02 1.84 -6.90
CA ILE A 141 2.80 0.91 -7.73
C ILE A 141 1.89 -0.11 -8.41
N ASN A 142 0.87 -0.63 -7.72
CA ASN A 142 -0.14 -1.52 -8.32
C ASN A 142 -0.90 -0.83 -9.46
N GLN A 143 -1.10 0.49 -9.38
CA GLN A 143 -1.70 1.29 -10.45
C GLN A 143 -0.69 1.74 -11.52
N LYS A 144 0.56 1.27 -11.48
CA LYS A 144 1.67 1.70 -12.34
C LYS A 144 1.85 3.22 -12.36
N ARG A 145 1.71 3.87 -11.19
CA ARG A 145 1.87 5.32 -11.01
C ARG A 145 3.20 5.64 -10.33
N TYR A 146 3.88 6.67 -10.84
CA TYR A 146 5.09 7.19 -10.24
C TYR A 146 4.85 7.77 -8.84
N ILE A 147 5.88 7.67 -8.01
CA ILE A 147 5.88 8.19 -6.64
C ILE A 147 6.38 9.64 -6.67
N TYR A 148 5.70 10.52 -5.96
CA TYR A 148 6.11 11.92 -5.80
C TYR A 148 6.07 12.26 -4.32
N ALA A 149 6.89 13.25 -3.95
CA ALA A 149 7.11 13.65 -2.58
C ALA A 149 5.81 14.15 -1.92
N SER A 150 5.62 13.77 -0.67
CA SER A 150 4.57 14.23 0.25
C SER A 150 5.23 14.87 1.45
N LYS A 151 4.54 15.82 2.09
CA LYS A 151 4.99 16.39 3.36
C LYS A 151 4.95 15.38 4.52
N ASP A 152 4.23 14.27 4.34
CA ASP A 152 4.10 13.17 5.31
C ASP A 152 5.15 12.06 5.10
N ASP A 153 6.06 12.22 4.15
CA ASP A 153 7.16 11.26 3.95
C ASP A 153 8.19 11.36 5.09
N LEU A 154 9.15 10.43 5.15
CA LEU A 154 10.14 10.37 6.23
C LEU A 154 10.93 11.67 6.35
N ALA A 155 11.33 12.23 5.21
CA ALA A 155 11.90 13.56 5.14
C ALA A 155 11.57 14.19 3.80
N TYR A 156 11.05 15.41 3.84
CA TYR A 156 10.68 16.21 2.67
C TYR A 156 11.53 17.47 2.63
N PHE A 157 11.98 17.85 1.43
CA PHE A 157 12.69 19.11 1.22
C PHE A 157 12.27 19.76 -0.10
N ASN A 158 11.92 21.05 -0.01
CA ASN A 158 11.71 21.92 -1.15
C ASN A 158 12.90 22.87 -1.29
N TRP A 159 13.66 22.69 -2.36
CA TRP A 159 14.90 23.44 -2.61
C TRP A 159 14.65 24.90 -2.97
N HIS A 160 13.45 25.25 -3.45
CA HIS A 160 13.13 26.62 -3.85
C HIS A 160 12.93 27.54 -2.65
N ASN A 161 12.23 27.08 -1.62
CA ASN A 161 11.90 27.88 -0.43
C ASN A 161 12.57 27.39 0.86
N ASN A 162 13.46 26.39 0.76
CA ASN A 162 14.13 25.75 1.89
C ASN A 162 13.19 25.15 2.95
N TYR A 163 11.93 24.90 2.60
CA TYR A 163 11.00 24.25 3.51
C TYR A 163 11.36 22.77 3.67
N SER A 164 11.50 22.34 4.92
CA SER A 164 11.83 20.96 5.28
C SER A 164 10.90 20.45 6.38
N CYS A 165 10.60 19.16 6.34
CA CYS A 165 9.93 18.46 7.44
C CYS A 165 10.37 17.00 7.49
N THR A 166 10.25 16.39 8.67
CA THR A 166 10.62 15.00 8.93
C THR A 166 9.50 14.35 9.72
N ASN A 167 9.14 13.12 9.38
CA ASN A 167 8.04 12.40 10.03
C ASN A 167 8.42 10.94 10.28
N ASP A 168 7.80 10.34 11.27
CA ASP A 168 7.86 8.89 11.45
C ASP A 168 6.91 8.17 10.48
N SER A 169 7.21 6.91 10.23
CA SER A 169 6.32 5.96 9.57
C SER A 169 6.02 4.78 10.49
N GLU A 170 5.19 3.84 10.01
CA GLU A 170 4.95 2.57 10.71
C GLU A 170 6.24 1.76 10.88
N ASN A 171 7.16 1.82 9.91
CA ASN A 171 8.39 1.00 9.92
C ASN A 171 9.62 1.76 10.43
N PHE A 172 9.65 3.09 10.33
CA PHE A 172 10.81 3.92 10.67
C PHE A 172 10.49 5.04 11.64
N GLU A 173 11.40 5.28 12.58
CA GLU A 173 11.46 6.47 13.41
C GLU A 173 12.58 7.38 12.89
N MET A 174 12.24 8.65 12.69
CA MET A 174 13.18 9.66 12.23
C MET A 174 13.83 10.36 13.41
N VAL A 175 15.15 10.39 13.41
CA VAL A 175 15.94 11.06 14.45
C VAL A 175 16.85 12.07 13.80
N VAL A 176 16.66 13.36 14.14
CA VAL A 176 17.52 14.44 13.68
C VAL A 176 18.61 14.67 14.71
N ASN A 177 19.86 14.39 14.35
CA ASN A 177 21.02 14.54 15.21
C ASN A 177 21.94 15.65 14.70
N LYS A 178 22.47 16.48 15.61
CA LYS A 178 23.31 17.63 15.26
C LYS A 178 24.62 17.25 14.56
N GLN A 179 25.19 16.08 14.89
CA GLN A 179 26.51 15.69 14.40
C GLN A 179 26.43 14.96 13.06
N VAL A 180 25.41 14.13 12.86
CA VAL A 180 25.32 13.24 11.69
C VAL A 180 24.11 13.52 10.79
N GLY A 181 23.25 14.47 11.15
CA GLY A 181 22.06 14.82 10.38
C GLY A 181 20.91 13.83 10.60
N LEU A 182 20.39 13.23 9.53
CA LEU A 182 19.25 12.32 9.60
C LEU A 182 19.69 10.89 9.94
N LEU A 183 19.18 10.35 11.05
CA LEU A 183 19.22 8.92 11.35
C LEU A 183 17.85 8.29 11.12
N PHE A 184 17.91 7.05 10.67
CA PHE A 184 16.77 6.20 10.45
C PHE A 184 16.84 5.04 11.43
N LYS A 185 15.80 4.88 12.24
CA LYS A 185 15.67 3.73 13.14
C LYS A 185 14.57 2.83 12.62
N TYR A 186 14.93 1.61 12.23
CA TYR A 186 13.96 0.60 11.83
C TYR A 186 13.31 -0.04 13.06
N ARG A 187 11.96 -0.03 13.11
CA ARG A 187 11.17 -0.46 14.27
C ARG A 187 10.83 -1.96 14.27
N ARG A 188 10.88 -2.61 13.11
CA ARG A 188 10.50 -4.03 12.95
C ARG A 188 11.73 -4.91 13.21
N GLY A 189 11.82 -5.58 14.36
CA GLY A 189 12.91 -6.56 14.61
C GLY A 189 13.60 -6.52 15.98
N GLY A 190 12.95 -6.03 17.04
CA GLY A 190 13.51 -6.00 18.39
C GLY A 190 14.17 -4.67 18.74
N ASP A 191 15.39 -4.70 19.28
CA ASP A 191 16.19 -3.51 19.59
C ASP A 191 16.47 -2.74 18.29
N GLY A 192 15.67 -1.70 18.02
CA GLY A 192 15.61 -1.03 16.72
C GLY A 192 16.99 -0.69 16.13
N LYS A 193 17.18 -1.04 14.85
CA LYS A 193 18.44 -0.84 14.13
C LYS A 193 18.54 0.62 13.66
N TYR A 194 19.61 1.32 14.05
CA TYR A 194 19.87 2.70 13.65
C TYR A 194 20.87 2.73 12.50
N PHE A 195 20.60 3.48 11.44
CA PHE A 195 21.51 3.62 10.32
C PHE A 195 21.42 5.00 9.67
N ILE A 196 22.45 5.33 8.89
CA ILE A 196 22.54 6.53 8.07
C ILE A 196 22.64 6.10 6.60
N LEU A 197 22.00 6.86 5.71
CA LEU A 197 21.88 6.47 4.30
C LEU A 197 23.16 6.74 3.49
N ASN A 198 23.94 7.73 3.90
CA ASN A 198 25.23 8.07 3.29
C ASN A 198 26.35 7.99 4.34
N PRO A 199 26.79 6.77 4.71
CA PRO A 199 27.81 6.62 5.75
C PRO A 199 29.17 7.12 5.28
N VAL A 200 29.73 8.08 6.03
CA VAL A 200 31.14 8.49 5.90
C VAL A 200 32.01 7.42 6.59
N ARG A 201 32.14 6.27 5.94
CA ARG A 201 33.19 5.23 6.08
C ARG A 201 33.56 4.63 7.47
N ARG A 202 32.93 4.92 8.61
CA ARG A 202 33.22 4.21 9.88
C ARG A 202 31.99 3.99 10.76
N GLU A 203 32.00 2.88 11.52
CA GLU A 203 31.08 2.64 12.64
C GLU A 203 31.23 3.80 13.63
N THR A 204 30.28 4.72 13.59
CA THR A 204 30.25 5.89 14.46
C THR A 204 29.27 5.61 15.58
N LYS A 205 29.75 5.66 16.83
CA LYS A 205 28.86 5.66 17.99
C LYS A 205 28.32 7.07 18.17
N ILE A 206 27.00 7.20 18.32
CA ILE A 206 26.34 8.51 18.45
C ILE A 206 25.68 8.60 19.81
N ARG A 207 25.80 9.79 20.42
CA ARG A 207 25.08 10.15 21.65
C ARG A 207 23.68 10.63 21.30
N LEU A 208 22.67 10.05 21.94
CA LEU A 208 21.27 10.47 21.78
C LEU A 208 20.99 11.89 22.30
N SER A 209 21.81 12.39 23.23
CA SER A 209 21.71 13.76 23.76
C SER A 209 21.93 14.85 22.71
N ASP A 210 22.57 14.51 21.58
CA ASP A 210 22.81 15.44 20.46
C ASP A 210 21.62 15.56 19.50
N ASN A 211 20.50 14.89 19.81
CA ASN A 211 19.29 14.97 19.00
C ASN A 211 18.59 16.32 19.15
N ILE A 212 18.08 16.84 18.03
CA ILE A 212 17.23 18.03 18.01
C ILE A 212 15.79 17.56 18.25
N SER A 213 15.33 17.57 19.49
CA SER A 213 13.92 17.32 19.80
C SER A 213 13.08 18.49 19.28
N GLN A 214 12.16 18.25 18.34
CA GLN A 214 11.12 19.22 18.03
C GLN A 214 10.21 19.39 19.26
N GLY A 215 10.34 20.50 19.98
CA GLY A 215 9.24 21.07 20.77
C GLY A 215 8.69 20.27 21.97
N ARG A 216 9.53 19.54 22.72
CA ARG A 216 9.24 19.28 24.14
C ARG A 216 10.41 19.83 24.95
N ALA A 217 10.11 20.76 25.84
CA ALA A 217 11.06 21.27 26.80
C ALA A 217 11.82 20.08 27.41
N SER A 218 13.15 20.15 27.37
CA SER A 218 14.01 19.33 28.20
C SER A 218 13.70 19.67 29.65
N VAL A 219 12.67 19.04 30.22
CA VAL A 219 12.52 18.91 31.66
C VAL A 219 13.76 18.15 32.12
N GLY A 220 14.44 18.73 33.10
CA GLY A 220 15.84 18.47 33.46
C GLY A 220 16.25 16.99 33.42
N LEU A 221 17.37 16.73 32.74
CA LEU A 221 18.18 15.55 32.96
C LEU A 221 18.64 15.58 34.43
N SER A 222 18.12 14.66 35.21
CA SER A 222 18.66 14.35 36.54
C SER A 222 20.08 13.79 36.39
N PRO A 223 21.02 14.15 37.28
CA PRO A 223 22.41 13.71 37.18
C PRO A 223 22.48 12.23 37.61
N GLY A 224 22.31 11.31 36.66
CA GLY A 224 22.36 9.87 36.94
C GLY A 224 21.93 8.93 35.82
N GLU A 225 21.33 9.41 34.72
CA GLU A 225 21.03 8.55 33.57
C GLU A 225 22.30 8.35 32.72
N GLU A 226 22.82 7.12 32.67
CA GLU A 226 23.91 6.76 31.77
C GLU A 226 23.57 7.19 30.32
N GLU A 227 24.46 7.97 29.70
CA GLU A 227 24.29 8.43 28.32
C GLU A 227 24.12 7.22 27.38
N LYS A 228 22.90 7.03 26.85
CA LYS A 228 22.63 5.95 25.90
C LYS A 228 23.38 6.18 24.59
N MET A 229 24.45 5.42 24.42
CA MET A 229 25.23 5.34 23.19
C MET A 229 24.55 4.41 22.19
N ILE A 230 24.31 4.90 20.98
CA ILE A 230 23.78 4.08 19.87
C ILE A 230 24.92 3.66 18.96
N SER A 231 24.91 2.38 18.58
CA SER A 231 25.73 1.87 17.49
C SER A 231 24.97 1.99 16.17
N LEU A 232 25.59 2.63 15.18
CA LEU A 232 25.06 2.63 13.82
C LEU A 232 25.34 1.30 13.12
N CYS A 233 24.31 0.72 12.51
CA CYS A 233 24.44 -0.41 11.61
C CYS A 233 25.15 0.02 10.33
N GLY A 234 26.17 -0.74 9.94
CA GLY A 234 26.77 -0.67 8.60
C GLY A 234 25.98 -1.48 7.57
N GLY A 235 26.48 -1.50 6.33
CA GLY A 235 25.95 -2.39 5.28
C GLY A 235 24.67 -1.91 4.59
N VAL A 236 24.35 -0.62 4.66
CA VAL A 236 23.29 -0.03 3.82
C VAL A 236 23.78 -0.01 2.37
N GLU A 237 23.16 -0.82 1.52
CA GLU A 237 23.41 -0.87 0.08
C GLU A 237 22.68 0.30 -0.59
N ARG A 238 23.34 0.96 -1.56
CA ARG A 238 22.80 2.10 -2.31
C ARG A 238 22.68 1.71 -3.78
N VAL A 239 21.47 1.81 -4.34
CA VAL A 239 21.16 1.43 -5.71
C VAL A 239 20.48 2.60 -6.41
N GLU A 240 21.07 3.08 -7.49
CA GLU A 240 20.53 4.21 -8.24
C GLU A 240 19.75 3.72 -9.45
N LEU A 241 18.45 4.04 -9.50
CA LEU A 241 17.56 3.71 -10.60
C LEU A 241 17.54 4.86 -11.60
N ARG A 242 17.79 4.55 -12.87
CA ARG A 242 17.70 5.53 -13.96
C ARG A 242 16.27 5.60 -14.47
N ASP A 243 15.62 6.74 -14.27
CA ASP A 243 14.27 6.99 -14.76
C ASP A 243 14.10 8.46 -15.16
N ALA A 244 13.46 8.73 -16.30
CA ALA A 244 13.34 10.07 -16.85
C ALA A 244 12.47 11.02 -16.00
N ASN A 245 11.63 10.49 -15.09
CA ASN A 245 10.77 11.30 -14.24
C ASN A 245 11.48 11.91 -13.04
N TYR A 246 12.69 11.41 -12.71
CA TYR A 246 13.45 11.83 -11.54
C TYR A 246 14.82 12.35 -11.96
N LEU A 247 15.26 13.43 -11.33
CA LEU A 247 16.66 13.86 -11.38
C LEU A 247 17.56 12.87 -10.66
N GLN A 248 17.07 12.30 -9.54
CA GLN A 248 17.73 11.22 -8.81
C GLN A 248 16.66 10.30 -8.23
N CYS A 249 16.87 8.99 -8.36
CA CYS A 249 16.02 7.96 -7.77
C CYS A 249 16.94 6.89 -7.18
N ILE A 250 16.96 6.76 -5.87
CA ILE A 250 17.93 5.91 -5.15
C ILE A 250 17.17 5.05 -4.16
N LEU A 251 17.38 3.75 -4.21
CA LEU A 251 16.95 2.81 -3.18
C LEU A 251 18.12 2.56 -2.23
N TYR A 252 17.83 2.72 -0.94
CA TYR A 252 18.72 2.31 0.13
C TYR A 252 18.17 1.05 0.77
N VAL A 253 19.00 0.02 0.91
CA VAL A 253 18.60 -1.30 1.42
C VAL A 253 19.46 -1.67 2.61
N LEU A 254 18.82 -2.08 3.69
CA LEU A 254 19.47 -2.73 4.80
C LEU A 254 18.87 -4.13 4.95
N ARG A 255 19.70 -5.16 4.93
CA ARG A 255 19.29 -6.54 5.18
C ARG A 255 19.02 -6.72 6.67
N VAL A 256 17.86 -7.29 7.01
CA VAL A 256 17.37 -7.38 8.39
C VAL A 256 17.55 -8.77 8.96
#